data_AF-A0A7X8FIF1-F1
#
_entry.id   AF-A0A7X8FIF1-F1
#
_cell.length_a   1.000
_cell.length_b   1.000
_cell.length_c   1.000
_cell.angle_alpha   90.00
_cell.angle_beta   90.00
_cell.angle_gamma   90.00
#
_symmetry.space_group_name_H-M   'P 1'
#
loop_
_entity.id
_entity.type
_entity.pdbx_description
1 polymer ?
#
loop_
_entity_poly.entity_id
_entity_poly.type
_entity_poly.pdbx_seq_one_letter_code
_entity_poly.pdbx_strand_id
1 'polypeptide(L)' 'PGFLLTNQNRFLLMDEKTGEPTARTRKILGSTPMDRFGTPEELTGTMLYLVSDLSKFVTGVVIPVDGGFSAYSGV' A
#
# COMPACT_ATOMS: atom_id res chain seq x y z
N PRO A 1 -1.31 0.30 -6.41
CA PRO A 1 -0.84 0.52 -5.02
C PRO A 1 -1.74 -0.21 -4.03
N GLY A 2 -1.18 -0.72 -2.94
CA GLY A 2 -1.95 -1.26 -1.82
C GLY A 2 -2.54 -0.16 -0.95
N PHE A 3 -2.51 -0.36 0.36
CA PHE A 3 -3.01 0.63 1.31
C PHE A 3 -1.92 1.62 1.72
N LEU A 4 -2.13 2.90 1.41
CA LEU A 4 -1.27 4.00 1.82
C LEU A 4 -2.00 4.92 2.78
N LEU A 5 -1.30 5.40 3.82
CA LEU A 5 -1.80 6.43 4.71
C LEU A 5 -1.32 7.79 4.22
N THR A 6 -2.26 8.69 3.91
CA THR A 6 -1.99 10.06 3.46
C THR A 6 -2.80 11.05 4.28
N ASN A 7 -2.46 12.34 4.20
CA ASN A 7 -3.24 13.37 4.89
C ASN A 7 -4.71 13.41 4.40
N GLN A 8 -4.95 13.07 3.14
CA GLN A 8 -6.29 13.09 2.55
C GLN A 8 -7.19 11.95 3.05
N ASN A 9 -6.64 10.79 3.42
CA ASN A 9 -7.45 9.64 3.85
C ASN A 9 -7.32 9.30 5.33
N ARG A 10 -6.50 10.05 6.08
CA ARG A 10 -6.21 9.81 7.51
C ARG A 10 -7.47 9.66 8.36
N PHE A 11 -8.46 10.52 8.16
CA PHE A 11 -9.71 10.50 8.93
C PHE A 11 -10.58 9.25 8.68
N LEU A 12 -10.33 8.50 7.61
CA LEU A 12 -11.00 7.22 7.33
C LEU A 12 -10.31 6.04 8.05
N LEU A 13 -9.06 6.23 8.45
CA LEU A 13 -8.17 5.17 8.94
C LEU A 13 -7.85 5.32 10.43
N MET A 14 -7.85 6.54 10.94
CA MET A 14 -7.66 6.86 12.35
C MET A 14 -8.89 7.58 12.90
N ASP A 15 -9.30 7.23 14.10
CA ASP A 15 -10.33 7.98 14.83
C ASP A 15 -9.78 9.35 15.21
N GLU A 16 -10.47 10.42 14.83
CA GLU A 16 -9.97 11.80 15.00
C GLU A 16 -9.87 12.23 16.47
N LYS A 17 -10.70 11.66 17.34
CA LYS A 17 -10.76 12.04 18.77
C LYS A 17 -9.72 11.30 19.59
N THR A 18 -9.46 10.05 19.26
CA THR A 18 -8.61 9.14 20.04
C THR A 18 -7.26 8.90 19.40
N GLY A 19 -7.12 9.14 18.09
CA GLY A 19 -5.92 8.80 17.31
C GLY A 19 -5.77 7.31 17.01
N GLU A 20 -6.71 6.48 17.49
CA GLU A 20 -6.62 5.02 17.40
C GLU A 20 -7.01 4.50 16.01
N PRO A 21 -6.45 3.35 15.59
CA PRO A 21 -6.87 2.68 14.36
C PRO A 21 -8.39 2.43 14.33
N THR A 22 -9.03 2.70 13.18
CA THR A 22 -10.41 2.27 12.97
C THR A 22 -10.52 0.75 12.84
N ALA A 23 -11.73 0.21 12.93
CA ALA A 23 -11.97 -1.22 12.65
C ALA A 23 -11.53 -1.60 11.23
N ARG A 24 -11.69 -0.69 10.27
CA ARG A 24 -11.19 -0.85 8.89
C ARG A 24 -9.67 -0.94 8.86
N THR A 25 -8.97 -0.07 9.58
CA THR A 25 -7.51 -0.10 9.66
C THR A 25 -7.01 -1.42 10.25
N ARG A 26 -7.58 -1.88 11.36
CA ARG A 26 -7.22 -3.19 11.94
C ARG A 26 -7.38 -4.33 10.94
N LYS A 27 -8.46 -4.33 10.15
CA LYS A 27 -8.67 -5.33 9.10
C LYS A 27 -7.63 -5.22 7.98
N ILE A 28 -7.31 -4.01 7.54
CA ILE A 28 -6.28 -3.78 6.51
C ILE A 28 -4.93 -4.30 6.99
N LEU A 29 -4.50 -3.90 8.19
CA LEU A 29 -3.21 -4.26 8.76
C LEU A 29 -3.11 -5.78 8.98
N GLY A 30 -4.13 -6.38 9.59
CA GLY A 30 -4.18 -7.85 9.77
C GLY A 30 -4.28 -8.65 8.46
N SER A 31 -4.58 -8.01 7.33
CA SER A 31 -4.56 -8.64 6.00
C SER A 31 -3.37 -8.20 5.14
N THR A 32 -2.48 -7.37 5.66
CA THR A 32 -1.25 -6.94 4.99
C THR A 32 -0.08 -7.63 5.68
N PRO A 33 0.62 -8.59 5.05
CA PRO A 33 1.73 -9.32 5.67
C PRO A 33 2.83 -8.44 6.29
N MET A 34 3.06 -7.24 5.73
CA MET A 34 4.01 -6.28 6.29
C MET A 34 3.48 -5.49 7.50
N ASP A 35 2.22 -5.70 7.90
CA ASP A 35 1.54 -5.11 9.08
C ASP A 35 1.68 -3.59 9.20
N ARG A 36 1.69 -2.90 8.06
CA ARG A 36 1.75 -1.43 8.01
C ARG A 36 1.13 -0.90 6.73
N PHE A 37 0.77 0.38 6.77
CA PHE A 37 0.52 1.13 5.55
C PHE A 37 1.83 1.42 4.81
N GLY A 38 1.73 1.51 3.49
CA GLY A 38 2.79 2.09 2.68
C GLY A 38 2.83 3.61 2.77
N THR A 39 3.96 4.21 2.41
CA THR A 39 4.09 5.65 2.19
C THR A 39 4.16 5.97 0.68
N PRO A 40 3.78 7.18 0.25
CA PRO A 40 3.84 7.56 -1.17
C PRO A 40 5.23 7.36 -1.80
N GLU A 41 6.29 7.59 -1.02
CA GLU A 41 7.69 7.47 -1.45
C GLU A 41 8.03 6.04 -1.90
N GLU A 42 7.38 5.03 -1.33
CA GLU A 42 7.61 3.62 -1.67
C GLU A 42 7.10 3.24 -3.08
N LEU A 43 6.26 4.08 -3.71
CA LEU A 43 5.88 3.89 -5.12
C LEU A 43 7.00 4.31 -6.09
N THR A 44 7.90 5.18 -5.63
CA THR A 44 8.92 5.82 -6.47
C THR A 44 9.85 4.79 -7.10
N GLY A 45 10.25 3.76 -6.37
CA GLY A 45 11.15 2.72 -6.89
C GLY A 45 10.56 1.96 -8.08
N THR A 46 9.30 1.52 -7.96
CA THR A 46 8.61 0.80 -9.06
C THR A 46 8.33 1.73 -10.23
N MET A 47 7.96 2.98 -9.97
CA MET A 47 7.78 3.98 -11.02
C MET A 47 9.09 4.23 -11.77
N LEU A 48 10.20 4.50 -11.07
CA LEU A 48 11.51 4.72 -11.66
C LEU A 48 11.97 3.52 -12.49
N TYR A 49 11.77 2.30 -11.99
CA TYR A 49 12.01 1.08 -12.77
C TYR A 49 11.21 1.10 -14.08
N LEU A 50 9.89 1.31 -14.00
CA LEU A 50 8.99 1.23 -15.16
C LEU A 50 9.26 2.31 -16.22
N VAL A 51 9.73 3.50 -15.84
CA VAL A 51 10.03 4.59 -16.78
C VAL A 51 11.46 4.58 -17.31
N SER A 52 12.33 3.70 -16.78
CA SER A 52 13.74 3.61 -17.16
C SER A 52 14.00 2.58 -18.25
N ASP A 53 15.20 2.60 -18.84
CA ASP A 53 15.64 1.57 -19.80
C ASP A 53 15.75 0.16 -19.20
N LEU A 54 15.71 0.03 -17.86
CA LEU A 54 15.71 -1.26 -17.16
C LEU A 54 14.44 -2.08 -17.45
N SER A 55 13.35 -1.43 -17.85
CA SER A 55 12.07 -2.06 -18.17
C SER A 55 11.76 -2.06 -19.68
N LYS A 56 12.75 -1.86 -20.56
CA LYS A 56 12.55 -1.64 -22.02
C LYS A 56 11.74 -2.72 -22.78
N PHE A 57 11.54 -3.90 -22.20
CA PHE A 57 10.73 -4.98 -22.76
C PHE A 57 9.59 -5.44 -21.83
N VAL A 58 9.28 -4.64 -20.80
CA VAL A 58 8.21 -4.90 -19.84
C VAL A 58 7.02 -4.03 -20.21
N THR A 59 5.94 -4.68 -20.66
CA THR A 59 4.70 -4.03 -21.07
C THR A 59 3.49 -4.91 -20.74
N GLY A 60 2.31 -4.31 -20.58
CA GLY A 60 1.06 -5.03 -20.32
C GLY A 60 0.95 -5.66 -18.92
N VAL A 61 1.80 -5.25 -17.97
CA VAL A 61 1.83 -5.80 -16.61
C VAL A 61 1.21 -4.84 -15.58
N VAL A 62 0.67 -5.41 -14.50
CA VAL A 62 0.29 -4.69 -13.29
C VAL A 62 1.19 -5.17 -12.17
N ILE A 63 1.99 -4.29 -11.59
CA ILE A 63 2.92 -4.62 -10.50
C ILE A 63 2.30 -4.20 -9.16
N PRO A 64 1.97 -5.14 -8.26
CA PRO A 64 1.52 -4.80 -6.91
C PRO A 64 2.64 -4.14 -6.11
N VAL A 65 2.33 -3.00 -5.50
CA VAL A 65 3.18 -2.34 -4.51
C VAL A 65 2.30 -2.15 -3.28
N ASP A 66 2.20 -3.19 -2.47
CA ASP A 66 1.09 -3.34 -1.52
C ASP A 66 1.44 -4.06 -0.20
N GLY A 67 2.72 -4.27 0.08
CA GLY A 67 3.16 -4.95 1.31
C GLY A 67 2.70 -6.41 1.41
N GLY A 68 2.44 -7.07 0.28
CA GLY A 68 2.02 -8.46 0.22
C GLY A 68 0.51 -8.66 0.35
N PHE A 69 -0.28 -7.59 0.41
CA PHE A 69 -1.72 -7.67 0.60
C PHE A 69 -2.41 -8.56 -0.46
N SER A 70 -2.07 -8.38 -1.75
CA SER A 70 -2.63 -9.20 -2.84
C SER A 70 -2.18 -10.66 -2.83
N ALA A 71 -1.11 -10.98 -2.12
CA ALA A 71 -0.57 -12.35 -2.02
C ALA A 71 -1.09 -13.10 -0.77
N TYR A 72 -1.79 -12.42 0.14
CA TYR A 72 -2.25 -13.03 1.39
C TYR A 72 -3.62 -13.70 1.22
N SER A 73 -3.72 -14.96 1.65
CA SER A 73 -4.95 -15.76 1.57
C SER A 73 -6.01 -15.41 2.61
N GLY A 74 -5.66 -14.70 3.68
CA GLY A 74 -6.58 -14.38 4.76
C GLY A 74 -6.79 -15.49 5.80
N VAL A 75 -6.02 -16.57 5.72
CA VAL A 75 -6.02 -17.73 6.63
C VAL A 75 -4.59 -18.15 6.95
#